data_AF-A0A967V9B7-F1
#
_entry.id   AF-A0A967V9B7-F1
#
_cell.length_a   1.000
_cell.length_b   1.000
_cell.length_c   1.000
_cell.angle_alpha   90.00
_cell.angle_beta   90.00
_cell.angle_gamma   90.00
#
_symmetry.space_group_name_H-M   'P 1'
#
loop_
_entity.id
_entity.type
_entity.pdbx_description
1 polymer ?
#
loop_
_entity_poly.entity_id
_entity_poly.type
_entity_poly.pdbx_seq_one_letter_code
_entity_poly.pdbx_strand_id
1 'polypeptide(L)'
;RDQDACQRIEQQYPVLEKSIICDVSSPDSVKQAFERLQERLGGLDILINNAGISIRHRFIDITPEEWERVIDINLNGVFFVAQQAALLMLA
;
A
#
# COMPACT_ATOMS: atom_id res chain seq x y z
N ARG A 1 -2.62 -0.52 -6.70
CA ARG A 1 -3.57 0.27 -7.54
C ARG A 1 -3.76 -0.25 -8.98
N ASP A 2 -3.00 -1.24 -9.47
CA ASP A 2 -3.10 -1.74 -10.85
C ASP A 2 -3.86 -3.09 -10.88
N GLN A 3 -5.02 -3.11 -11.53
CA GLN A 3 -5.93 -4.25 -11.55
C GLN A 3 -5.40 -5.43 -12.39
N ASP A 4 -4.72 -5.14 -13.49
CA ASP A 4 -4.14 -6.17 -14.35
C ASP A 4 -2.95 -6.83 -13.63
N ALA A 5 -2.16 -6.05 -12.91
CA ALA A 5 -1.07 -6.59 -12.08
C ALA A 5 -1.58 -7.53 -10.98
N CYS A 6 -2.69 -7.16 -10.31
CA CYS A 6 -3.36 -8.00 -9.33
C CYS A 6 -3.80 -9.35 -9.93
N GLN A 7 -4.43 -9.34 -11.11
CA GLN A 7 -4.82 -10.57 -11.79
C GLN A 7 -3.61 -11.43 -12.18
N ARG A 8 -2.55 -10.81 -12.72
CA ARG A 8 -1.32 -11.52 -13.10
C ARG A 8 -0.66 -12.22 -11.91
N ILE A 9 -0.55 -11.56 -10.75
CA ILE A 9 0.14 -12.15 -9.60
C ILE A 9 -0.66 -13.30 -8.97
N GLU A 10 -2.00 -13.20 -8.94
CA GLU A 10 -2.89 -14.29 -8.50
C GLU A 10 -2.76 -15.52 -9.43
N GLN A 11 -2.63 -15.32 -10.74
CA GLN A 11 -2.39 -16.41 -11.70
C GLN A 11 -0.98 -17.01 -11.57
N GLN A 12 0.03 -16.17 -11.33
CA GLN A 12 1.43 -16.60 -11.26
C GLN A 12 1.73 -17.38 -9.96
N TYR A 13 1.07 -17.03 -8.85
CA TYR A 13 1.29 -17.65 -7.55
C TYR A 13 -0.03 -18.19 -6.99
N PRO A 14 -0.42 -19.43 -7.32
CA PRO A 14 -1.68 -20.03 -6.84
C PRO A 14 -1.77 -20.17 -5.32
N VAL A 15 -0.64 -20.05 -4.60
CA VAL A 15 -0.58 -20.01 -3.13
C VAL A 15 -0.98 -18.66 -2.55
N LEU A 16 -1.03 -17.61 -3.37
CA LEU A 16 -1.50 -16.30 -2.95
C LEU A 16 -3.01 -16.36 -2.78
N GLU A 17 -3.49 -16.16 -1.56
CA GLU A 17 -4.92 -16.21 -1.26
C GLU A 17 -5.70 -15.11 -2.01
N LYS A 18 -5.23 -13.87 -1.94
CA LYS A 18 -5.90 -12.73 -2.59
C LYS A 18 -4.97 -11.53 -2.78
N SER A 19 -5.25 -10.75 -3.81
CA SER A 19 -4.74 -9.40 -4.01
C SER A 19 -5.86 -8.36 -3.92
N ILE A 20 -5.56 -7.19 -3.35
CA ILE A 20 -6.51 -6.09 -3.20
C ILE A 20 -5.92 -4.81 -3.78
N ILE A 21 -6.75 -4.09 -4.53
CA ILE A 21 -6.39 -2.78 -5.07
C ILE A 21 -6.40 -1.75 -3.94
N CYS A 22 -5.24 -1.15 -3.73
CA CYS A 22 -5.05 -0.04 -2.79
C CYS A 22 -4.13 1.00 -3.43
N ASP A 23 -4.45 2.28 -3.24
CA ASP A 23 -3.49 3.38 -3.38
C ASP A 23 -3.05 3.84 -1.98
N VAL A 24 -1.79 3.61 -1.65
CA VAL A 24 -1.28 3.82 -0.29
C VAL A 24 -1.22 5.30 0.09
N SER A 25 -1.17 6.22 -0.87
CA SER A 25 -1.21 7.66 -0.57
C SER A 25 -2.60 8.18 -0.21
N SER A 26 -3.64 7.34 -0.25
CA SER A 26 -5.01 7.70 0.13
C SER A 26 -5.43 6.96 1.40
N PRO A 27 -5.63 7.66 2.54
CA PRO A 27 -6.03 7.01 3.79
C PRO A 27 -7.39 6.30 3.65
N ASP A 28 -8.32 6.84 2.86
CA ASP A 28 -9.61 6.20 2.58
C ASP A 28 -9.44 4.92 1.76
N SER A 29 -8.57 4.93 0.74
CA SER A 29 -8.27 3.73 -0.04
C SER A 29 -7.63 2.64 0.82
N VAL A 30 -6.71 3.02 1.72
CA VAL A 30 -6.09 2.10 2.67
C VAL A 30 -7.14 1.51 3.61
N LYS A 31 -7.98 2.34 4.23
CA LYS A 31 -9.05 1.87 5.12
C LYS A 31 -9.97 0.85 4.43
N GLN A 32 -10.46 1.16 3.24
CA GLN A 32 -11.33 0.26 2.47
C GLN A 32 -10.62 -1.07 2.11
N ALA A 33 -9.31 -1.04 1.83
CA ALA A 33 -8.55 -2.25 1.57
C ALA A 33 -8.44 -3.13 2.82
N PHE A 34 -8.23 -2.53 3.99
CA PHE A 34 -8.14 -3.25 5.27
C PHE A 34 -9.48 -3.81 5.74
N GLU A 35 -10.60 -3.11 5.51
CA GLU A 35 -11.95 -3.66 5.75
C GLU A 35 -12.17 -4.96 4.96
N ARG A 36 -11.76 -4.98 3.68
CA ARG A 36 -11.84 -6.18 2.82
C ARG A 36 -10.86 -7.28 3.22
N LEU A 37 -9.70 -6.92 3.76
CA LEU A 37 -8.73 -7.89 4.30
C LEU A 37 -9.28 -8.55 5.56
N GLN A 38 -9.90 -7.79 6.46
CA GLN A 38 -10.45 -8.30 7.72
C GLN A 38 -11.56 -9.34 7.51
N GLU A 39 -12.35 -9.22 6.45
CA GLU A 39 -13.37 -10.23 6.10
C GLU A 39 -12.76 -11.60 5.73
N ARG A 40 -11.46 -11.66 5.41
CA ARG A 40 -10.77 -12.83 4.87
C ARG A 40 -9.71 -13.36 5.81
N LEU A 41 -8.92 -12.45 6.38
CA LEU A 41 -7.86 -12.75 7.31
C LEU A 41 -8.43 -12.86 8.73
N GLY A 42 -8.11 -13.94 9.42
CA GLY A 42 -8.43 -14.12 10.84
C GLY A 42 -7.53 -13.34 11.80
N GLY A 43 -6.67 -12.46 11.28
CA GLY A 43 -5.64 -11.71 11.99
C GLY A 43 -4.51 -11.30 11.04
N LEU A 44 -3.59 -10.46 11.51
CA LEU A 44 -2.42 -10.03 10.74
C LEU A 44 -1.15 -10.21 11.57
N ASP A 45 -0.20 -11.02 11.13
CA ASP A 45 1.09 -11.21 11.82
C ASP A 45 2.22 -10.36 11.24
N ILE A 46 2.21 -10.15 9.92
CA ILE A 46 3.31 -9.51 9.19
C ILE A 46 2.77 -8.46 8.25
N LEU A 47 3.35 -7.26 8.32
CA LEU A 47 3.16 -6.19 7.33
C LEU A 47 4.48 -5.90 6.62
N ILE A 48 4.45 -5.82 5.29
CA ILE A 48 5.58 -5.39 4.47
C ILE A 48 5.19 -4.09 3.74
N ASN A 49 5.67 -2.95 4.24
CA ASN A 49 5.52 -1.65 3.59
C ASN A 49 6.53 -1.49 2.45
N ASN A 50 6.21 -2.07 1.29
CA ASN A 50 7.11 -2.05 0.11
C ASN A 50 6.75 -0.97 -0.93
N ALA A 51 5.53 -0.42 -0.90
CA ALA A 51 5.12 0.57 -1.89
C ALA A 51 6.01 1.83 -1.80
N GLY A 52 6.57 2.25 -2.93
CA GLY A 52 7.44 3.42 -2.99
C GLY A 52 7.74 3.87 -4.40
N ILE A 53 8.04 5.16 -4.55
CA ILE A 53 8.50 5.77 -5.79
C ILE A 53 9.83 6.49 -5.58
N SER A 54 10.52 6.75 -6.69
CA SER A 54 11.71 7.60 -6.72
C SER A 54 11.66 8.49 -7.94
N ILE A 55 12.05 9.75 -7.76
CA ILE A 55 12.12 10.75 -8.83
C ILE A 55 13.57 10.89 -9.25
N ARG A 56 13.83 10.72 -10.56
CA ARG A 56 15.17 10.75 -11.13
C ARG A 56 15.46 12.10 -11.79
N HIS A 57 15.50 13.14 -10.97
CA HIS A 57 15.90 14.49 -11.38
C HIS A 57 17.19 14.91 -10.64
N ARG A 58 17.87 15.95 -11.15
CA ARG A 58 18.90 16.60 -10.34
C ARG A 58 18.20 17.18 -9.11
N PHE A 59 18.85 17.12 -7.96
CA PHE A 59 18.24 17.53 -6.69
C PHE A 59 17.66 18.96 -6.74
N ILE A 60 18.39 19.88 -7.38
CA ILE A 60 17.99 21.29 -7.51
C ILE A 60 16.80 21.54 -8.46
N ASP A 61 16.41 20.54 -9.25
CA ASP A 61 15.29 20.64 -10.19
C ASP A 61 14.02 19.94 -9.68
N ILE A 62 14.08 19.29 -8.51
CA ILE A 62 12.92 18.60 -7.93
C ILE A 62 11.87 19.67 -7.58
N THR A 63 10.69 19.55 -8.16
CA THR A 63 9.60 20.48 -7.86
C THR A 63 8.96 20.16 -6.50
N PRO A 64 8.29 21.14 -5.85
CA PRO A 64 7.53 20.86 -4.63
C PRO A 64 6.50 19.73 -4.80
N GLU A 65 5.81 19.67 -5.94
CA GLU A 65 4.78 18.66 -6.23
C GLU A 65 5.40 17.26 -6.41
N GLU A 66 6.58 17.20 -7.03
CA GLU A 66 7.38 15.98 -7.14
C GLU A 66 7.79 15.46 -5.77
N TRP A 67 8.32 16.34 -4.93
CA TRP A 67 8.71 16.00 -3.56
C TRP A 67 7.51 15.56 -2.71
N GLU A 68 6.40 16.31 -2.76
CA GLU A 68 5.16 15.99 -2.06
C GLU A 68 4.66 14.59 -2.44
N ARG A 69 4.65 14.26 -3.73
CA ARG A 69 4.26 12.92 -4.20
C ARG A 69 5.15 11.80 -3.63
N VAL A 70 6.45 12.04 -3.46
CA VAL A 70 7.37 11.08 -2.82
C VAL A 70 7.02 10.92 -1.34
N ILE A 71 6.78 12.04 -0.62
CA ILE A 71 6.39 12.01 0.79
C ILE A 71 5.04 11.31 0.99
N ASP A 72 4.07 11.59 0.14
CA ASP A 72 2.74 11.01 0.24
C ASP A 72 2.73 9.49 0.09
N ILE A 73 3.54 8.96 -0.83
CA ILE A 73 3.61 7.52 -1.07
C ILE A 73 4.55 6.84 -0.07
N ASN A 74 5.77 7.37 0.08
CA ASN A 74 6.85 6.66 0.77
C ASN A 74 6.86 6.89 2.28
N LEU A 75 6.18 7.92 2.78
CA LEU A 75 6.13 8.24 4.21
C LEU A 75 4.70 8.22 4.74
N ASN A 76 3.82 9.09 4.21
CA ASN A 76 2.44 9.17 4.67
C ASN A 76 1.71 7.83 4.42
N GLY A 77 1.86 7.25 3.22
CA GLY A 77 1.26 5.97 2.89
C GLY A 77 1.73 4.82 3.79
N VAL A 78 3.02 4.79 4.14
CA VAL A 78 3.56 3.82 5.10
C VAL A 78 2.87 3.98 6.47
N PHE A 79 2.70 5.21 6.94
CA PHE A 79 2.00 5.49 8.19
C PHE A 79 0.53 5.04 8.15
N PHE A 80 -0.22 5.37 7.10
CA PHE A 80 -1.64 4.98 6.98
C PHE A 80 -1.82 3.46 7.01
N VAL A 81 -0.99 2.74 6.24
CA VAL A 81 -1.03 1.27 6.17
C VAL A 81 -0.62 0.66 7.51
N ALA A 82 0.45 1.16 8.14
CA ALA A 82 0.90 0.67 9.43
C ALA A 82 -0.15 0.87 10.54
N GLN A 83 -0.87 1.99 10.53
CA GLN A 83 -1.92 2.25 11.50
C GLN A 83 -3.07 1.24 11.36
N GLN A 84 -3.56 0.97 10.14
CA GLN A 84 -4.63 -0.02 9.94
C GLN A 84 -4.16 -1.44 10.26
N ALA A 85 -2.93 -1.80 9.90
CA ALA A 85 -2.34 -3.09 10.26
C ALA A 85 -2.25 -3.30 11.77
N ALA A 86 -1.82 -2.27 12.52
CA ALA A 86 -1.73 -2.35 13.97
C ALA A 86 -3.10 -2.60 14.61
N LEU A 87 -4.19 -2.06 14.07
CA LEU A 87 -5.54 -2.34 14.55
C LEU A 87 -5.93 -3.82 14.38
N LEU A 88 -5.54 -4.47 13.27
CA LEU A 88 -5.79 -5.90 13.05
C LEU A 88 -4.85 -6.80 13.85
N MET A 89 -3.64 -6.35 14.15
CA MET A 89 -2.68 -7.06 15.00
C MET A 89 -3.08 -7.09 16.48
N LEU A 90 -3.82 -6.08 16.93
CA LEU A 90 -4.25 -5.94 18.33
C LEU A 90 -5.63 -6.55 18.62
N ALA A 91 -6.36 -6.98 17.58
CA ALA A 91 -7.68 -7.61 17.71
C ALA A 91 -7.56 -9.08 18.15
#